data_AF-A0A7W1W9N7-F1
#
_entry.id   AF-A0A7W1W9N7-F1
#
_cell.length_a   1.000
_cell.length_b   1.000
_cell.length_c   1.000
_cell.angle_alpha   90.00
_cell.angle_beta   90.00
_cell.angle_gamma   90.00
#
_symmetry.space_group_name_H-M   'P 1'
#
loop_
_entity.id
_entity.type
_entity.pdbx_description
1 polymer ?
#
loop_
_entity_poly.entity_id
_entity_poly.type
_entity_poly.pdbx_seq_one_letter_code
_entity_poly.pdbx_strand_id
1 'polypeptide(L)'
;MRKLDFSTLVKEDLKTLEKRERQETNARLRLRVQFLRLLKTQPATSIKAVCLTIGITAKRGYEWWDLYKEKELDGYLQLHYKPRRACLSLEQVAETAQAFERGKRVWLTTRSDQVFA
;
A
#
# COMPACT_ATOMS: atom_id res chain seq x y z
N MET A 1 -19.62 4.86 24.97
CA MET A 1 -18.86 4.02 24.02
C MET A 1 -18.11 2.97 24.83
N ARG A 2 -18.33 1.67 24.58
CA ARG A 2 -17.53 0.60 25.21
C ARG A 2 -16.07 0.78 24.78
N LYS A 3 -15.14 0.84 25.75
CA LYS A 3 -13.72 0.75 25.47
C LYS A 3 -13.45 -0.68 24.98
N LEU A 4 -12.97 -0.80 23.75
CA LEU A 4 -12.45 -2.06 23.23
C LEU A 4 -10.97 -2.10 23.62
N ASP A 5 -10.59 -3.14 24.36
CA ASP A 5 -9.19 -3.34 24.72
C ASP A 5 -8.45 -3.93 23.51
N PHE A 6 -7.79 -3.07 22.74
CA PHE A 6 -7.06 -3.47 21.54
C PHE A 6 -5.81 -4.29 21.86
N SER A 7 -5.29 -4.20 23.09
CA SER A 7 -4.12 -4.95 23.53
C SER A 7 -4.32 -6.47 23.50
N THR A 8 -5.54 -6.96 23.70
CA THR A 8 -5.84 -8.41 23.67
C THR A 8 -6.16 -8.90 22.26
N LEU A 9 -6.60 -8.00 21.38
CA LEU A 9 -6.98 -8.31 20.00
C LEU A 9 -5.76 -8.40 19.07
N VAL A 10 -4.69 -7.66 19.35
CA VAL A 10 -3.44 -7.75 18.60
C VAL A 10 -2.60 -8.92 19.13
N LYS A 11 -2.50 -9.99 18.34
CA LYS A 11 -1.85 -11.25 18.72
C LYS A 11 -0.33 -11.09 18.86
N GLU A 12 0.30 -10.26 18.03
CA GLU A 12 1.76 -10.18 17.89
C GLU A 12 2.42 -9.40 19.02
N ASP A 13 3.55 -9.88 19.52
CA ASP A 13 4.33 -9.16 20.53
C ASP A 13 4.88 -7.81 20.02
N LEU A 14 5.09 -6.87 20.94
CA LEU A 14 5.65 -5.56 20.65
C LEU A 14 7.03 -5.66 19.99
N LYS A 15 7.88 -6.59 20.44
CA LYS A 15 9.21 -6.79 19.84
C LYS A 15 9.12 -7.25 18.39
N THR A 16 8.14 -8.10 18.08
CA THR A 16 7.89 -8.59 16.72
C THR A 16 7.45 -7.46 15.81
N LEU A 17 6.55 -6.59 16.28
CA LEU A 17 6.10 -5.42 15.54
C LEU A 17 7.25 -4.42 15.30
N GLU A 18 8.09 -4.14 16.29
CA GLU A 18 9.25 -3.26 16.11
C GLU A 18 10.28 -3.82 15.13
N LYS A 19 10.54 -5.14 15.18
CA LYS A 19 11.43 -5.78 14.22
C LYS A 19 10.88 -5.66 12.79
N ARG A 20 9.59 -5.91 12.59
CA ARG A 20 8.92 -5.76 11.28
C ARG A 20 8.94 -4.30 10.82
N GLU A 21 8.68 -3.34 11.69
CA GLU A 21 8.73 -1.91 11.38
C GLU A 21 10.10 -1.49 10.82
N ARG A 22 11.18 -2.04 11.38
CA ARG A 22 12.56 -1.77 10.93
C ARG A 22 12.93 -2.50 9.63
N GLN A 23 12.31 -3.65 9.36
CA GLN A 23 12.57 -4.44 8.16
C GLN A 23 11.86 -3.88 6.92
N GLU A 24 10.74 -3.18 7.11
CA GLU A 24 9.94 -2.66 5.99
C GLU A 24 10.57 -1.40 5.37
N THR A 25 11.04 -1.53 4.14
CA THR A 25 11.51 -0.39 3.32
C THR A 25 10.35 0.48 2.83
N ASN A 26 9.14 -0.10 2.68
CA ASN A 26 7.99 0.62 2.17
C ASN A 26 7.34 1.47 3.27
N ALA A 27 7.36 2.80 3.09
CA ALA A 27 6.79 3.74 4.05
C ALA A 27 5.31 3.46 4.40
N ARG A 28 4.51 2.94 3.46
CA ARG A 28 3.09 2.61 3.71
C ARG A 28 2.94 1.39 4.61
N LEU A 29 3.78 0.38 4.43
CA LEU A 29 3.78 -0.81 5.28
C LEU A 29 4.33 -0.48 6.66
N ARG A 30 5.36 0.36 6.74
CA ARG A 30 5.87 0.86 8.01
C ARG A 30 4.80 1.60 8.82
N LEU A 31 4.02 2.48 8.19
CA LEU A 31 2.89 3.18 8.83
C LEU A 31 1.82 2.22 9.36
N ARG A 32 1.55 1.14 8.62
CA ARG A 32 0.64 0.08 9.03
C ARG A 32 1.14 -0.66 10.27
N VAL A 33 2.42 -1.05 10.31
CA VAL A 33 3.02 -1.68 11.49
C VAL A 33 3.01 -0.73 12.68
N GLN A 34 3.35 0.55 12.47
CA GLN A 34 3.31 1.57 13.52
C GLN A 34 1.90 1.75 14.10
N PHE A 35 0.86 1.66 13.27
CA PHE A 35 -0.54 1.69 13.71
C PHE A 35 -0.87 0.53 14.66
N LEU A 36 -0.49 -0.70 14.33
CA LEU A 36 -0.69 -1.86 15.22
C LEU A 36 0.12 -1.73 16.51
N ARG A 37 1.36 -1.24 16.43
CA ARG A 37 2.22 -1.02 17.60
C ARG A 37 1.60 -0.03 18.58
N LEU A 38 1.08 1.10 18.09
CA LEU A 38 0.43 2.10 18.95
C LEU A 38 -0.88 1.58 19.56
N LEU A 39 -1.69 0.83 18.79
CA LEU A 39 -2.90 0.19 19.31
C LEU A 39 -2.59 -0.80 20.45
N LYS A 40 -1.49 -1.56 20.32
CA LYS A 40 -1.08 -2.52 21.35
C LYS A 40 -0.46 -1.84 22.57
N THR A 41 0.33 -0.79 22.36
CA THR A 41 1.02 -0.06 23.44
C THR A 41 0.06 0.73 24.31
N GLN A 42 -1.04 1.22 23.73
CA GLN A 42 -2.00 2.07 24.44
C GLN A 42 -3.38 1.39 24.54
N PRO A 43 -3.60 0.53 25.54
CA PRO A 43 -4.80 -0.34 25.63
C PRO A 43 -6.14 0.41 25.71
N ALA A 44 -6.16 1.69 26.10
CA ALA A 44 -7.37 2.51 26.20
C ALA A 44 -7.57 3.50 25.04
N THR A 45 -6.71 3.48 24.02
CA THR A 45 -6.74 4.45 22.93
C THR A 45 -7.66 4.00 21.81
N SER A 46 -8.57 4.88 21.40
CA SER A 46 -9.44 4.62 20.25
C SER A 46 -8.64 4.61 18.94
N ILE A 47 -9.10 3.84 17.94
CA ILE A 47 -8.54 3.87 16.58
C ILE A 47 -8.43 5.31 16.05
N LYS A 48 -9.42 6.16 16.33
CA LYS A 48 -9.41 7.58 15.92
C LYS A 48 -8.23 8.34 16.51
N ALA A 49 -7.93 8.13 17.79
CA ALA A 49 -6.82 8.80 18.45
C ALA A 49 -5.47 8.34 17.90
N VAL A 50 -5.29 7.03 17.67
CA VAL A 50 -4.07 6.50 17.02
C VAL A 50 -3.90 7.07 15.60
N CYS A 51 -5.00 7.13 14.84
CA CYS A 51 -4.98 7.71 13.48
C CYS A 51 -4.53 9.18 13.49
N LEU A 52 -4.99 9.95 14.47
CA LEU A 52 -4.62 11.36 14.63
C LEU A 52 -3.12 11.49 14.94
N THR A 53 -2.56 10.62 15.78
CA THR A 53 -1.12 10.58 16.07
C THR A 53 -0.27 10.26 14.84
N ILE A 54 -0.75 9.38 13.97
CA ILE A 54 -0.02 8.94 12.76
C ILE A 54 -0.26 9.87 11.56
N GLY A 55 -1.30 10.72 11.60
CA GLY A 55 -1.66 11.62 10.51
C GLY A 55 -2.48 10.94 9.40
N ILE A 56 -3.30 9.96 9.73
CA ILE A 56 -4.21 9.28 8.79
C ILE A 56 -5.68 9.53 9.14
N THR A 57 -6.56 9.36 8.17
CA THR A 57 -8.01 9.48 8.40
C THR A 57 -8.54 8.28 9.19
N ALA A 58 -9.52 8.52 10.06
CA ALA A 58 -10.14 7.45 10.85
C ALA A 58 -10.70 6.32 9.98
N LYS A 59 -11.34 6.66 8.84
CA LYS A 59 -11.85 5.68 7.87
C LYS A 59 -10.78 4.68 7.48
N ARG A 60 -9.58 5.17 7.14
CA ARG A 60 -8.45 4.33 6.75
C ARG A 60 -7.91 3.48 7.90
N GLY A 61 -7.96 4.00 9.13
CA GLY A 61 -7.65 3.22 10.33
C GLY A 61 -8.61 2.06 10.56
N TYR A 62 -9.92 2.26 10.35
CA TYR A 62 -10.90 1.17 10.43
C TYR A 62 -10.69 0.13 9.32
N GLU A 63 -10.46 0.57 8.07
CA GLU A 63 -10.13 -0.33 6.96
C GLU A 63 -8.89 -1.18 7.25
N TRP A 64 -7.85 -0.57 7.86
CA TRP A 64 -6.66 -1.29 8.27
C TRP A 64 -6.92 -2.30 9.38
N TRP A 65 -7.75 -1.92 10.36
CA TRP A 65 -8.12 -2.80 11.45
C TRP A 65 -8.91 -4.01 10.96
N ASP A 66 -9.88 -3.81 10.07
CA ASP A 66 -10.66 -4.90 9.51
C ASP A 66 -9.79 -5.81 8.63
N LEU A 67 -8.88 -5.22 7.83
CA LEU A 67 -7.90 -6.00 7.06
C LEU A 67 -7.01 -6.87 7.96
N TYR A 68 -6.57 -6.35 9.10
CA TYR A 68 -5.77 -7.10 10.08
C TYR A 68 -6.57 -8.24 10.71
N LYS A 69 -7.83 -8.02 11.07
CA LYS A 69 -8.69 -9.10 11.59
C LYS A 69 -8.90 -10.23 10.59
N GLU A 70 -9.08 -9.88 9.31
CA GLU A 70 -9.38 -10.86 8.26
C GLU A 70 -8.15 -11.66 7.83
N LYS A 71 -7.00 -10.99 7.70
CA LYS A 71 -5.81 -11.58 7.05
C LYS A 71 -4.60 -11.75 7.96
N GLU A 72 -4.74 -11.40 9.24
CA GLU A 72 -3.68 -11.42 10.24
C GLU A 72 -2.46 -10.57 9.80
N LEU A 73 -1.32 -10.67 10.51
CA LEU A 73 -0.17 -9.81 10.25
C LEU A 73 0.39 -9.93 8.83
N ASP A 74 0.58 -11.16 8.35
CA ASP A 74 1.26 -11.37 7.07
C ASP A 74 0.41 -10.85 5.89
N GLY A 75 -0.91 -11.07 5.91
CA GLY A 75 -1.80 -10.52 4.89
C GLY A 75 -2.06 -9.02 5.05
N TYR A 76 -1.99 -8.50 6.27
CA TYR A 76 -2.04 -7.06 6.53
C TYR A 76 -0.85 -6.28 5.94
N LEU A 77 0.33 -6.92 5.91
CA LEU A 77 1.55 -6.35 5.35
C LEU A 77 1.74 -6.61 3.85
N GLN A 78 0.81 -7.31 3.20
CA GLN A 78 0.85 -7.44 1.75
C GLN A 78 0.31 -6.18 1.04
N LEU A 79 1.08 -5.71 0.06
CA LEU A 79 0.61 -4.73 -0.90
C LEU A 79 -0.07 -5.46 -2.05
N HIS A 80 -1.39 -5.37 -2.14
CA HIS A 80 -2.15 -5.83 -3.31
C HIS A 80 -2.00 -4.86 -4.49
N TYR A 81 -0.76 -4.57 -4.89
CA TYR A 81 -0.49 -3.76 -6.07
C TYR A 81 -0.82 -4.59 -7.31
N LYS A 82 -1.88 -4.19 -8.03
CA LYS A 82 -2.13 -4.68 -9.38
C LYS A 82 -1.37 -3.78 -10.36
N PRO A 83 -0.33 -4.27 -11.05
CA PRO A 83 0.30 -3.47 -12.10
C PRO A 83 -0.77 -3.08 -13.12
N ARG A 84 -0.81 -1.81 -13.49
CA ARG A 84 -1.63 -1.39 -14.63
C ARG A 84 -1.11 -2.12 -15.86
N ARG A 85 -2.02 -2.63 -16.70
CA ARG A 85 -1.64 -3.19 -17.99
C ARG A 85 -0.81 -2.15 -18.74
N ALA A 86 0.33 -2.59 -19.28
CA ALA A 86 1.14 -1.73 -20.13
C ALA A 86 0.25 -1.19 -21.25
N CYS A 87 0.30 0.12 -21.47
CA CYS A 87 -0.50 0.78 -22.51
C CYS A 87 0.01 0.44 -23.93
N LEU A 88 1.21 -0.14 -24.03
CA LEU A 88 1.86 -0.47 -25.29
C LEU A 88 1.84 -1.98 -25.50
N SER A 89 1.45 -2.39 -26.71
CA SER A 89 1.66 -3.77 -27.17
C SER A 89 3.16 -4.02 -27.39
N LEU A 90 3.57 -5.30 -27.39
CA LEU A 90 4.96 -5.67 -27.69
C LEU A 90 5.41 -5.18 -29.08
N GLU A 91 4.48 -5.12 -30.02
CA GLU A 91 4.70 -4.60 -31.37
C GLU A 91 5.00 -3.09 -31.34
N GLN A 92 4.23 -2.30 -30.58
CA GLN A 92 4.47 -0.87 -30.41
C GLN A 92 5.79 -0.57 -29.68
N VAL A 93 6.21 -1.45 -28.78
CA VAL A 93 7.53 -1.38 -28.13
C VAL A 93 8.64 -1.67 -29.14
N ALA A 94 8.46 -2.66 -30.03
CA ALA A 94 9.43 -2.96 -31.08
C ALA A 94 9.54 -1.83 -32.12
N GLU A 95 8.43 -1.22 -32.52
CA GLU A 95 8.40 -0.08 -33.44
C GLU A 95 9.13 1.13 -32.86
N THR A 96 8.93 1.43 -31.58
CA THR A 96 9.62 2.54 -30.91
C THR A 96 11.11 2.28 -30.73
N ALA A 97 11.51 1.03 -30.43
CA ALA A 97 12.92 0.64 -30.37
C ALA A 97 13.62 0.80 -31.73
N GLN A 98 12.99 0.30 -32.82
CA GLN A 98 13.55 0.43 -34.17
C GLN A 98 13.57 1.89 -34.66
N ALA A 99 12.58 2.71 -34.29
CA ALA A 99 12.56 4.12 -34.63
C ALA A 99 13.67 4.91 -33.91
N PHE A 100 13.95 4.55 -32.66
CA PHE A 100 15.05 5.12 -31.88
C PHE A 100 16.41 4.81 -32.51
N GLU A 101 16.66 3.56 -32.91
CA GLU A 101 17.89 3.15 -33.62
C GLU A 101 18.06 3.87 -34.97
N ARG A 102 16.96 4.20 -35.64
CA ARG A 102 16.95 4.97 -36.90
C ARG A 102 17.04 6.49 -36.70
N GLY A 103 17.25 6.96 -35.47
CA GLY A 103 17.38 8.38 -35.15
C GLY A 103 16.09 9.19 -35.35
N LYS A 104 14.92 8.53 -35.44
CA LYS A 104 13.63 9.18 -35.65
C LYS A 104 12.84 9.24 -34.35
N ARG A 105 12.22 10.39 -34.09
CA ARG A 105 11.35 10.59 -32.92
C ARG A 105 9.92 10.17 -33.28
N VAL A 106 9.43 9.08 -32.70
CA VAL A 106 8.05 8.59 -32.89
C VAL A 106 7.20 8.98 -31.68
N TRP A 107 6.07 9.63 -31.93
CA TRP A 107 5.09 9.98 -30.91
C TRP A 107 3.97 8.94 -30.94
N LEU A 108 3.85 8.14 -29.88
CA LEU A 108 2.69 7.26 -29.69
C LEU A 108 1.65 7.99 -28.83
N THR A 109 0.56 8.45 -29.44
CA THR A 109 -0.57 9.06 -28.74
C THR A 109 -1.55 8.00 -28.24
N THR A 110 -1.94 8.10 -26.98
CA THR A 110 -2.83 7.15 -26.26
C THR A 110 -4.32 7.24 -26.62
N ARG A 111 -4.68 7.85 -27.76
CA ARG A 111 -6.06 7.98 -28.23
C ARG A 111 -6.19 7.43 -29.65
N SER A 112 -6.95 6.34 -29.75
CA SER A 112 -7.66 5.78 -30.92
C SER A 112 -7.01 5.94 -32.31
N ASP A 113 -6.69 4.79 -32.92
CA ASP A 113 -6.99 4.46 -34.33
C ASP A 113 -7.16 5.63 -35.30
N GLN A 114 -6.13 6.42 -35.59
CA GLN A 114 -6.04 7.15 -36.87
C GLN A 114 -4.59 7.24 -37.32
N VAL A 115 -4.23 6.37 -38.25
CA VAL A 115 -3.11 6.57 -39.17
C VAL A 115 -3.56 7.64 -40.16
N PHE A 116 -3.02 8.85 -40.06
CA PHE A 116 -3.13 9.82 -41.15
C PHE A 116 -2.00 9.55 -42.15
N ALA A 117 -2.41 9.25 -43.39
CA ALA A 117 -1.56 9.06 -44.56
C ALA A 117 -1.00 10.40 -45.07
#